data_AF-A0A832E6Y9-F1
#
_entry.id   AF-A0A832E6Y9-F1
#
_cell.length_a   1.000
_cell.length_b   1.000
_cell.length_c   1.000
_cell.angle_alpha   90.00
_cell.angle_beta   90.00
_cell.angle_gamma   90.00
#
_symmetry.space_group_name_H-M   'P 1'
#
loop_
_entity.id
_entity.type
_entity.pdbx_description
1 polymer ?
#
loop_
_entity_poly.entity_id
_entity_poly.type
_entity_poly.pdbx_seq_one_letter_code
_entity_poly.pdbx_strand_id
1 'polypeptide(L)'
;MNWLIAFLQTALFIILAPLLSGWVKYCKCYLQNRKAPSLLQPYRDLLKLIRKQPIVAKPASWLFIVTPYIVFSATALAASVIP
;
A
#
# COMPACT_ATOMS: atom_id res chain seq x y z
N MET A 1 20.72 -6.76 18.06
CA MET A 1 19.80 -7.73 17.40
C MET A 1 18.38 -7.19 17.26
N ASN A 2 17.78 -6.62 18.32
CA ASN A 2 16.35 -6.29 18.38
C ASN A 2 15.88 -5.26 17.33
N TRP A 3 16.67 -4.22 17.06
CA TRP A 3 16.37 -3.22 16.03
C TRP A 3 16.25 -3.81 14.62
N LEU A 4 17.07 -4.83 14.32
CA LEU A 4 17.06 -5.53 13.05
C LEU A 4 15.77 -6.35 12.87
N ILE A 5 15.31 -6.97 13.96
CA ILE A 5 14.05 -7.73 13.99
C ILE A 5 12.85 -6.79 13.83
N ALA A 6 12.83 -5.67 14.55
CA ALA A 6 11.76 -4.67 14.43
C ALA A 6 11.65 -4.11 13.00
N PHE A 7 12.79 -3.84 12.36
CA PHE A 7 12.82 -3.38 10.97
C PHE A 7 12.32 -4.46 10.01
N LEU A 8 12.75 -5.71 10.19
CA LEU A 8 12.31 -6.84 9.38
C LEU A 8 10.80 -7.08 9.51
N GLN A 9 10.27 -7.02 10.74
CA GLN A 9 8.85 -7.16 11.02
C GLN A 9 8.02 -6.06 10.37
N THR A 10 8.46 -4.81 10.49
CA THR A 10 7.79 -3.67 9.85
C THR A 10 7.78 -3.83 8.32
N ALA A 11 8.92 -4.24 7.74
CA ALA A 11 9.02 -4.48 6.29
C ALA A 11 8.09 -5.63 5.84
N LEU A 12 8.04 -6.73 6.59
CA LEU A 12 7.12 -7.84 6.32
C LEU A 12 5.67 -7.39 6.40
N PHE A 13 5.31 -6.56 7.38
CA PHE A 13 3.96 -6.03 7.53
C PHE A 13 3.53 -5.19 6.33
N ILE A 14 4.42 -4.30 5.87
CA ILE A 14 4.19 -3.45 4.68
C ILE A 14 4.00 -4.30 3.42
N ILE A 15 4.76 -5.39 3.27
CA ILE A 15 4.62 -6.30 2.14
C ILE A 15 3.33 -7.13 2.24
N LEU A 16 2.98 -7.63 3.43
CA LEU A 16 1.76 -8.42 3.63
C LEU A 16 0.47 -7.62 3.46
N ALA A 17 0.48 -6.31 3.72
CA ALA A 17 -0.70 -5.46 3.61
C ALA A 17 -1.35 -5.47 2.20
N PRO A 18 -0.63 -5.30 1.07
CA PRO A 18 -1.16 -5.48 -0.28
C PRO A 18 -1.77 -6.85 -0.54
N LEU A 19 -1.18 -7.92 0.01
CA LEU A 19 -1.70 -9.28 -0.14
C LEU A 19 -3.05 -9.43 0.54
N LEU A 20 -3.18 -8.92 1.77
CA LEU A 20 -4.45 -8.90 2.49
C LEU A 20 -5.51 -8.08 1.75
N SER A 21 -5.13 -6.93 1.19
CA SER A 21 -6.03 -6.12 0.35
C SER A 21 -6.52 -6.90 -0.88
N GLY A 22 -5.64 -7.65 -1.54
CA GLY A 22 -5.98 -8.55 -2.64
C GLY A 22 -6.94 -9.65 -2.21
N TRP A 23 -6.70 -10.27 -1.05
CA TRP A 23 -7.57 -11.28 -0.46
C TRP A 23 -8.97 -10.74 -0.14
N VAL A 24 -9.07 -9.57 0.49
CA VAL A 24 -10.36 -8.93 0.79
C VAL A 24 -11.14 -8.64 -0.51
N LYS A 25 -10.47 -8.19 -1.58
CA LYS A 25 -11.10 -8.02 -2.88
C LYS A 25 -11.57 -9.35 -3.46
N TYR A 26 -10.78 -10.41 -3.32
CA TYR A 26 -11.16 -11.76 -3.73
C TYR A 26 -12.43 -12.23 -3.02
N CYS A 27 -12.49 -12.10 -1.69
CA CYS A 27 -13.68 -12.43 -0.89
C CYS A 27 -14.90 -11.63 -1.34
N LYS A 28 -14.75 -10.31 -1.55
CA LYS A 28 -15.85 -9.46 -2.04
C LYS A 28 -16.36 -9.90 -3.41
N CYS A 29 -15.47 -10.22 -4.35
CA CYS A 29 -15.87 -10.71 -5.67
C CYS A 29 -16.61 -12.06 -5.58
N TYR A 30 -16.13 -12.98 -4.73
CA TYR A 30 -16.77 -14.27 -4.52
C TYR A 30 -18.19 -14.11 -3.95
N LEU A 31 -18.36 -13.28 -2.92
CA LEU A 31 -19.69 -12.97 -2.34
C LEU A 31 -20.64 -12.30 -3.34
N GLN A 32 -20.09 -11.59 -4.33
CA GLN A 32 -20.85 -10.97 -5.41
C GLN A 32 -21.09 -11.90 -6.61
N ASN A 33 -20.72 -13.19 -6.53
CA ASN A 33 -20.78 -14.14 -7.66
C ASN A 33 -20.04 -13.64 -8.91
N ARG A 34 -18.92 -12.91 -8.72
CA ARG A 34 -18.07 -12.39 -9.80
C ARG A 34 -16.72 -13.08 -9.80
N LYS A 35 -16.12 -13.23 -10.99
CA LYS A 35 -14.76 -13.76 -11.14
C LYS A 35 -13.77 -12.82 -10.44
N ALA A 36 -13.08 -13.35 -9.43
CA ALA A 36 -12.13 -12.58 -8.66
C ALA A 36 -10.84 -12.29 -9.44
N PRO A 37 -10.19 -11.13 -9.19
CA PRO A 37 -8.87 -10.83 -9.73
C PRO A 37 -7.78 -11.69 -9.05
N SER A 38 -6.59 -11.77 -9.66
CA SER A 38 -5.45 -12.48 -9.08
C SER A 38 -5.03 -11.85 -7.75
N LEU A 39 -4.62 -12.69 -6.78
CA LEU A 39 -4.12 -12.24 -5.47
C LEU A 39 -2.87 -11.35 -5.57
N LEU A 40 -2.07 -11.53 -6.63
CA LEU A 40 -0.87 -10.72 -6.89
C LEU A 40 -1.17 -9.43 -7.66
N GLN A 41 -2.43 -9.18 -8.03
CA GLN A 41 -2.85 -7.98 -8.75
C GLN A 41 -2.45 -6.68 -8.04
N PRO A 42 -2.63 -6.53 -6.70
CA PRO A 42 -2.24 -5.30 -5.99
C PRO A 42 -0.76 -4.96 -6.12
N TYR A 43 0.13 -5.97 -6.12
CA TYR A 43 1.56 -5.75 -6.32
C TYR A 43 1.88 -5.28 -7.74
N ARG A 44 1.23 -5.86 -8.76
CA ARG A 44 1.39 -5.44 -10.15
C ARG A 44 0.88 -4.01 -10.36
N ASP A 45 -0.22 -3.66 -9.71
CA ASP A 45 -0.79 -2.32 -9.77
C ASP A 45 0.13 -1.29 -9.11
N LEU A 46 0.73 -1.61 -7.95
CA LEU A 46 1.74 -0.76 -7.31
C LEU A 46 2.96 -0.52 -8.21
N LEU A 47 3.53 -1.59 -8.77
CA LEU A 47 4.65 -1.49 -9.72
C LEU A 47 4.28 -0.65 -10.96
N LYS A 48 3.04 -0.80 -11.44
CA LYS A 48 2.52 0.01 -12.55
C LYS A 48 2.41 1.48 -12.17
N LEU A 49 1.93 1.80 -10.96
CA LEU A 49 1.77 3.18 -10.48
C LEU A 49 3.12 3.87 -10.28
N ILE A 50 4.11 3.19 -9.71
CA ILE A 50 5.46 3.74 -9.49
C ILE A 50 6.14 4.09 -10.84
N ARG A 51 5.85 3.32 -11.89
CA ARG A 51 6.39 3.56 -13.24
C ARG A 51 5.65 4.67 -14.00
N LYS A 52 4.48 5.10 -13.54
CA LYS A 52 3.71 6.16 -14.21
C LYS A 52 4.23 7.53 -13.82
N GLN A 53 4.30 8.43 -14.80
CA GLN A 53 4.59 9.83 -14.54
C GLN A 53 3.38 10.49 -13.84
N PRO A 54 3.57 11.12 -12.67
CA PRO A 54 2.50 11.84 -12.00
C PRO A 54 2.18 13.12 -12.77
N ILE A 55 0.91 13.33 -13.07
CA ILE A 55 0.42 14.55 -13.72
C ILE A 55 -0.05 15.49 -12.63
N VAL A 56 0.67 16.59 -12.43
CA VAL A 56 0.31 17.64 -11.45
C VAL A 56 -0.27 18.83 -12.21
N ALA A 57 -1.43 19.31 -11.77
CA ALA A 57 -2.09 20.45 -12.39
C ALA A 57 -1.27 21.74 -12.15
N LYS A 58 -1.22 22.63 -13.14
CA LYS A 58 -0.51 23.93 -13.04
C LYS A 58 -0.92 24.79 -11.82
N PRO A 59 -2.21 24.85 -11.41
CA PRO A 59 -2.61 25.61 -10.22
C PRO A 59 -2.54 24.79 -8.92
N ALA A 60 -1.96 23.58 -8.92
CA ALA A 60 -1.91 22.76 -7.72
C ALA A 60 -0.99 23.38 -6.66
N SER A 61 -1.49 23.45 -5.42
CA SER A 61 -0.68 23.86 -4.26
C SER A 61 0.40 22.82 -3.97
N TRP A 62 1.53 23.27 -3.41
CA TRP A 62 2.62 22.40 -2.93
C TRP A 62 2.13 21.27 -2.00
N LEU A 63 1.05 21.52 -1.28
CA LEU A 63 0.41 20.57 -0.38
C LEU A 63 -0.04 19.29 -1.11
N PHE A 64 -0.48 19.39 -2.37
CA PHE A 64 -0.89 18.23 -3.18
C PHE A 64 0.25 17.20 -3.34
N ILE A 65 1.49 17.67 -3.42
CA ILE A 65 2.66 16.80 -3.57
C ILE A 65 3.06 16.22 -2.22
N VAL A 66 3.00 17.01 -1.14
CA VAL A 66 3.52 16.63 0.18
C VAL A 66 2.57 15.71 0.96
N THR A 67 1.26 15.91 0.85
CA THR A 67 0.25 15.12 1.57
C THR A 67 0.41 13.60 1.45
N PRO A 68 0.56 12.99 0.26
CA PRO A 68 0.68 11.54 0.14
C PRO A 68 1.90 10.98 0.91
N TYR A 69 2.99 11.72 0.97
CA TYR A 69 4.18 11.32 1.74
C TYR A 69 3.91 11.39 3.25
N ILE A 70 3.26 12.46 3.73
CA ILE A 70 2.90 12.59 5.16
C ILE A 70 1.99 11.44 5.60
N VAL A 71 0.93 11.15 4.84
CA VAL A 71 -0.02 10.09 5.19
C VAL A 71 0.66 8.72 5.19
N PHE A 72 1.53 8.45 4.22
CA PHE A 72 2.30 7.22 4.16
C PHE A 72 3.22 7.09 5.38
N SER A 73 4.00 8.13 5.70
CA SER A 73 4.90 8.13 6.85
C SER A 73 4.16 7.93 8.17
N ALA A 74 3.04 8.64 8.40
CA ALA A 74 2.24 8.49 9.60
C ALA A 74 1.68 7.07 9.76
N THR A 75 1.19 6.48 8.66
CA THR A 75 0.64 5.12 8.67
C THR A 75 1.73 4.07 8.88
N ALA A 76 2.91 4.25 8.26
CA ALA A 76 4.06 3.36 8.44
C ALA A 76 4.59 3.39 9.88
N LEU A 77 4.65 4.58 10.49
CA LEU A 77 5.01 4.73 11.90
C LEU A 77 3.99 4.03 12.80
N ALA A 78 2.70 4.22 12.57
CA ALA A 78 1.65 3.53 13.33
C ALA A 78 1.79 2.00 13.23
N ALA A 79 2.13 1.47 12.06
CA ALA A 79 2.37 0.04 11.87
C ALA A 79 3.60 -0.48 12.65
N SER A 80 4.66 0.34 12.77
CA SER A 80 5.88 -0.04 13.51
C SER A 80 5.73 -0.06 15.04
N VAL A 81 4.71 0.62 15.56
CA VAL A 81 4.42 0.66 17.01
C VAL A 81 3.73 -0.62 17.48
N ILE A 82 3.11 -1.36 16.57
CA ILE A 82 2.43 -2.63 16.86
C ILE A 82 3.49 -3.73 16.95
N PRO A 83 3.62 -4.41 18.10
CA PRO A 83 4.60 -5.48 18.31
C PRO A 83 4.24 -6.78 17.59
#